data_AF-A0A7V1PY53-F1
#
_entry.id   AF-A0A7V1PY53-F1
#
_cell.length_a   1.000
_cell.length_b   1.000
_cell.length_c   1.000
_cell.angle_alpha   90.00
_cell.angle_beta   90.00
_cell.angle_gamma   90.00
#
_symmetry.space_group_name_H-M   'P 1'
#
loop_
_entity.id
_entity.type
_entity.pdbx_description
1 polymer ?
#
loop_
_entity_poly.entity_id
_entity_poly.type
_entity_poly.pdbx_seq_one_letter_code
_entity_poly.pdbx_strand_id
1 'polypeptide(L)'
;MKLSHSVKIIVLLLLALVLYSCGNSTRRNKNNLIYWSSNNQQEIEFAREMVNGWNKKHPNQKISTQPVPAGQSSEEIILAAV
;
A
#
# COMPACT_ATOMS: atom_id res chain seq x y z
N MET A 1 -51.08 10.51 -18.50
CA MET A 1 -50.68 10.38 -17.07
C MET A 1 -49.57 11.39 -16.80
N LYS A 2 -49.89 12.58 -16.25
CA LYS A 2 -48.90 13.65 -16.03
C LYS A 2 -48.02 13.27 -14.84
N LEU A 3 -46.85 12.72 -15.12
CA LEU A 3 -45.84 12.46 -14.10
C LEU A 3 -45.51 13.79 -13.41
N SER A 4 -45.85 13.91 -12.11
CA SER A 4 -45.72 15.18 -11.38
C SER A 4 -44.25 15.61 -11.39
N HIS A 5 -44.00 16.92 -11.47
CA HIS A 5 -42.64 17.48 -11.45
C HIS A 5 -41.82 16.96 -10.27
N SER A 6 -42.48 16.75 -9.13
CA SER A 6 -41.89 16.17 -7.92
C SER A 6 -41.33 14.75 -8.14
N VAL A 7 -42.02 13.90 -8.92
CA VAL A 7 -41.55 12.54 -9.22
C VAL A 7 -40.30 12.57 -10.12
N LYS A 8 -40.23 13.48 -11.09
CA LYS A 8 -39.05 13.64 -11.95
C LYS A 8 -37.83 14.11 -11.14
N ILE A 9 -38.03 15.06 -10.22
CA ILE A 9 -36.97 15.55 -9.34
C ILE A 9 -36.43 14.42 -8.46
N ILE A 10 -37.33 13.61 -7.86
CA ILE A 10 -36.93 12.48 -7.02
C ILE A 10 -36.12 11.44 -7.82
N VAL A 11 -36.57 11.11 -9.04
CA VAL A 11 -35.84 10.16 -9.91
C VAL A 11 -34.45 10.70 -10.29
N LEU A 12 -34.34 11.99 -10.58
CA LEU A 12 -33.07 12.63 -10.95
C LEU A 12 -32.10 12.69 -9.77
N LEU A 13 -32.62 12.90 -8.56
CA LEU A 13 -31.85 12.91 -7.31
C LEU A 13 -31.35 11.50 -6.94
N LEU A 14 -32.20 10.48 -7.12
CA LEU A 14 -31.82 9.08 -6.95
C LEU A 14 -30.75 8.66 -7.97
N LEU A 15 -30.88 9.07 -9.24
CA LEU A 15 -29.89 8.79 -10.28
C LEU A 15 -28.54 9.46 -9.97
N ALA A 16 -28.55 10.70 -9.49
CA ALA A 16 -27.33 11.40 -9.06
C ALA A 16 -26.65 10.69 -7.87
N LEU A 17 -27.43 10.13 -6.94
CA LEU A 17 -26.91 9.37 -5.80
C LEU A 17 -26.20 8.08 -6.25
N VAL A 18 -26.75 7.38 -7.24
CA VAL A 18 -26.14 6.17 -7.81
C VAL A 18 -24.81 6.50 -8.51
N LEU A 19 -24.73 7.62 -9.22
CA LEU A 19 -23.50 8.06 -9.89
C LEU A 19 -22.41 8.50 -8.91
N TYR A 20 -22.77 9.01 -7.74
CA TYR A 20 -21.81 9.35 -6.67
C TYR A 20 -21.19 8.12 -5.98
N SER A 21 -21.80 6.94 -6.13
CA SER A 21 -21.32 5.72 -5.46
C SER A 21 -20.13 5.05 -6.17
N CYS A 22 -19.73 5.53 -7.35
CA CYS A 22 -18.55 5.03 -8.05
C CYS A 22 -17.28 5.74 -7.56
N GLY A 23 -16.95 5.52 -6.28
CA GLY A 23 -15.80 6.13 -5.61
C GLY A 23 -14.92 5.08 -4.97
N ASN A 24 -13.84 4.72 -5.67
CA ASN A 24 -12.65 4.09 -5.12
C ASN A 24 -12.80 2.59 -4.77
N SER A 25 -12.90 1.74 -5.80
CA SER A 25 -12.35 0.39 -5.72
C SER A 25 -10.85 0.53 -5.51
N THR A 26 -10.47 0.58 -4.24
CA THR A 26 -9.11 0.49 -3.73
C THR A 26 -8.26 -0.29 -4.73
N ARG A 27 -7.35 0.40 -5.45
CA ARG A 27 -6.15 -0.22 -5.98
C ARG A 27 -5.57 -0.91 -4.76
N ARG A 28 -5.83 -2.20 -4.64
CA ARG A 28 -5.27 -3.06 -3.63
C ARG A 28 -3.77 -2.86 -3.83
N ASN A 29 -3.17 -2.03 -2.99
CA ASN A 29 -1.74 -1.80 -2.93
C ASN A 29 -1.16 -3.07 -2.32
N LYS A 30 -1.29 -4.15 -3.08
CA LYS A 30 -1.03 -5.55 -2.73
C LYS A 30 0.47 -5.85 -2.81
N ASN A 31 1.27 -4.83 -3.03
CA ASN A 31 2.70 -4.94 -3.25
C ASN A 31 3.42 -4.24 -2.09
N ASN A 32 3.04 -4.56 -0.85
CA ASN A 32 3.79 -4.11 0.32
C ASN A 32 5.07 -4.96 0.41
N LEU A 33 6.03 -4.66 -0.47
CA LEU A 33 7.31 -5.35 -0.54
C LEU A 33 8.21 -4.79 0.55
N ILE A 34 8.72 -5.67 1.39
CA ILE A 34 9.65 -5.32 2.46
C ILE A 34 11.02 -5.89 2.08
N TYR A 35 11.99 -5.00 1.93
CA TYR A 35 13.39 -5.35 1.74
C TYR A 35 14.04 -5.58 3.10
N TRP A 36 14.66 -6.75 3.29
CA TRP A 36 15.40 -7.07 4.51
C TRP A 36 16.89 -6.83 4.29
N SER A 37 17.44 -5.83 4.97
CA SER A 37 18.88 -5.60 4.99
C SER A 37 19.54 -6.48 6.04
N SER A 38 20.86 -6.69 5.93
CA SER A 38 21.61 -7.26 7.06
C SER A 38 21.51 -6.34 8.29
N ASN A 39 21.92 -6.87 9.44
CA ASN A 39 21.98 -6.11 10.69
C ASN A 39 23.20 -5.18 10.78
N ASN A 40 24.07 -5.16 9.77
CA ASN A 40 25.22 -4.27 9.72
C ASN A 40 24.78 -2.82 9.46
N GLN A 41 25.28 -1.85 10.22
CA GLN A 41 24.82 -0.46 10.16
C GLN A 41 25.00 0.16 8.76
N GLN A 42 26.14 -0.09 8.13
CA GLN A 42 26.42 0.39 6.77
C GLN A 42 25.42 -0.16 5.74
N GLU A 43 25.03 -1.43 5.88
CA GLU A 43 24.06 -2.08 4.99
C GLU A 43 22.64 -1.56 5.22
N ILE A 44 22.28 -1.27 6.48
CA ILE A 44 21.00 -0.62 6.81
C ILE A 44 20.92 0.77 6.19
N GLU A 45 22.02 1.53 6.21
CA GLU A 45 22.11 2.84 5.59
C GLU A 45 21.99 2.77 4.07
N PHE A 46 22.78 1.90 3.44
CA PHE A 46 22.72 1.63 2.02
C PHE A 46 21.30 1.23 1.58
N ALA A 47 20.68 0.28 2.29
CA ALA A 47 19.32 -0.17 2.03
C ALA A 47 18.30 0.99 2.01
N ARG A 48 18.41 1.89 2.99
CA ARG A 48 17.54 3.06 3.11
C ARG A 48 17.69 4.00 1.92
N GLU A 49 18.93 4.28 1.51
CA GLU A 49 19.19 5.15 0.36
C GLU A 49 18.65 4.55 -0.94
N MET A 50 18.87 3.26 -1.15
CA MET A 50 18.39 2.54 -2.33
C MET A 50 16.86 2.51 -2.40
N VAL A 51 16.20 2.18 -1.29
CA VAL A 51 14.72 2.17 -1.21
C VAL A 51 14.15 3.58 -1.40
N ASN A 52 14.79 4.61 -0.85
CA ASN A 52 14.38 6.00 -1.10
C ASN A 52 14.50 6.38 -2.58
N GLY A 53 15.61 5.99 -3.23
CA GLY A 53 15.80 6.20 -4.66
C GLY A 53 14.75 5.48 -5.51
N TRP A 54 14.46 4.22 -5.17
CA TRP A 54 13.41 3.44 -5.81
C TRP A 54 12.03 4.09 -5.66
N ASN A 55 11.65 4.44 -4.43
CA ASN A 55 10.32 5.00 -4.13
C ASN A 55 10.06 6.34 -4.83
N LYS A 56 11.11 7.14 -5.07
CA LYS A 56 11.02 8.36 -5.88
C LYS A 56 10.71 8.06 -7.35
N LYS A 57 11.30 7.00 -7.91
CA LYS A 57 11.12 6.57 -9.31
C LYS A 57 9.84 5.77 -9.53
N HIS A 58 9.34 5.07 -8.50
CA HIS A 58 8.22 4.14 -8.57
C HIS A 58 7.11 4.48 -7.57
N PRO A 59 6.37 5.60 -7.74
CA PRO A 59 5.36 6.04 -6.78
C PRO A 59 4.18 5.06 -6.63
N ASN A 60 3.93 4.25 -7.67
CA ASN A 60 2.89 3.22 -7.68
C ASN A 60 3.32 1.88 -7.07
N GLN A 61 4.61 1.69 -6.79
CA GLN A 61 5.18 0.45 -6.26
C GLN A 61 6.25 0.77 -5.22
N LYS A 62 5.79 1.20 -4.04
CA LYS A 62 6.68 1.54 -2.93
C LYS A 62 7.21 0.28 -2.24
N ILE A 63 8.44 0.39 -1.77
CA ILE A 63 9.15 -0.62 -0.99
C ILE A 63 9.41 -0.04 0.40
N SER A 64 9.28 -0.87 1.43
CA SER A 64 9.73 -0.57 2.80
C SER A 64 11.02 -1.32 3.09
N THR A 65 11.85 -0.82 3.99
CA THR A 65 13.10 -1.49 4.41
C THR A 65 13.09 -1.74 5.91
N GLN A 66 13.60 -2.90 6.33
CA GLN A 66 13.90 -3.21 7.73
C GLN A 66 15.13 -4.10 7.82
N PRO A 67 15.93 -4.03 8.91
CA PRO A 67 16.96 -5.04 9.14
C PRO A 67 16.33 -6.41 9.41
N VAL A 68 17.07 -7.48 9.11
CA VAL A 68 16.71 -8.83 9.56
C VAL A 68 16.53 -8.81 11.09
N PRO A 69 15.39 -9.31 11.62
CA PRO A 69 15.18 -9.39 13.06
C PRO A 69 16.33 -10.15 13.73
N ALA A 70 16.87 -9.61 14.82
CA ALA A 70 17.82 -10.36 15.63
C ALA A 70 17.07 -11.56 16.25
N GLY A 71 17.50 -12.78 15.93
CA GLY A 71 16.96 -14.01 16.52
C GLY A 71 17.02 -13.94 18.05
N GLN A 72 15.96 -14.36 18.72
CA GLN A 72 15.88 -14.28 20.18
C GLN A 72 16.64 -15.44 20.86
N SER A 73 16.92 -16.51 20.11
CA SER A 73 17.76 -17.65 20.54
C SER A 73 19.01 -17.80 19.66
N SER A 74 20.10 -18.30 20.25
CA SER A 74 21.29 -18.74 19.53
C SER A 74 20.98 -19.78 18.44
N GLU A 75 19.98 -20.64 18.64
CA GLU A 75 19.54 -21.62 17.62
C GLU A 75 18.91 -20.92 16.41
N GLU A 76 18.12 -19.88 16.66
CA GLU A 76 17.42 -19.10 15.64
C GLU A 76 18.39 -18.25 14.82
N ILE A 77 19.46 -17.74 15.46
CA ILE A 77 20.56 -17.04 14.79
C ILE A 77 21.33 -17.97 13.84
N ILE A 78 21.60 -19.21 14.25
CA ILE A 78 22.30 -20.19 13.39
C ILE A 78 21.43 -20.57 12.19
N LEU A 79 20.11 -20.72 12.37
CA LEU A 79 19.17 -21.02 11.27
C LEU A 79 19.01 -19.87 10.28
N ALA A 80 19.09 -18.62 10.75
CA ALA A 80 19.01 -17.44 9.89
C ALA A 80 20.33 -17.14 9.14
N ALA A 81 21.45 -17.74 9.55
CA ALA A 81 22.77 -17.53 8.97
C ALA A 81 23.12 -18.48 7.80
N VAL A 82 22.34 -19.55 7.61
CA VAL A 82 22.50 -20.55 6.53
C VAL A 82 21.65 -20.23 5.31
#